data_AF-A0A8S1Y2H4-F1
#
_entry.id   AF-A0A8S1Y2H4-F1
#
_cell.length_a   1.000
_cell.length_b   1.000
_cell.length_c   1.000
_cell.angle_alpha   90.00
_cell.angle_beta   90.00
_cell.angle_gamma   90.00
#
_symmetry.space_group_name_H-M   'P 1'
#
loop_
_entity.id
_entity.type
_entity.pdbx_description
1 polymer ?
#
loop_
_entity_poly.entity_id
_entity_poly.type
_entity_poly.pdbx_seq_one_letter_code
_entity_poly.pdbx_strand_id
1 'polypeptide(L)'
;MSLICNHESCIKSSLLGLRQGIYYGGKIRFFHALVMTFLFRPGSIKSKFITVIQLTYQHAKNLGIFVFLYKSIVCILNNIRKKQTKLHNLISGAICGYLVFGRNKSAVNQQIVLYVMSRVIIGLASNIQRRKLLPQSWDAFPLQAAIVWGLVMLLFEDDKGCLQNSLTSSMTFLYKDSDRSYSSWAELIPFEMPDFLSFLWK
;
A
#
# COMPACT_ATOMS: atom_id res chain seq x y z
N MET A 1 -7.98 -4.39 -41.42
CA MET A 1 -8.66 -4.58 -40.11
C MET A 1 -8.00 -3.64 -39.12
N SER A 2 -8.65 -2.52 -38.74
CA SER A 2 -8.07 -1.61 -37.75
C SER A 2 -7.93 -2.33 -36.41
N LEU A 3 -6.72 -2.35 -35.86
CA LEU A 3 -6.45 -2.91 -34.54
C LEU A 3 -7.19 -2.05 -33.50
N ILE A 4 -8.33 -2.55 -33.02
CA ILE A 4 -9.16 -1.87 -32.01
C ILE A 4 -8.36 -1.73 -30.70
N CYS A 5 -7.45 -2.65 -30.42
CA CYS A 5 -6.52 -2.60 -29.29
C CYS A 5 -5.08 -2.37 -29.79
N ASN A 6 -4.23 -1.68 -29.01
CA ASN A 6 -2.84 -1.38 -29.39
C ASN A 6 -1.89 -2.60 -29.41
N HIS A 7 -2.42 -3.82 -29.36
CA HIS A 7 -1.64 -5.05 -29.25
C HIS A 7 -2.21 -6.14 -30.15
N GLU A 8 -1.31 -6.97 -30.68
CA GLU A 8 -1.57 -8.02 -31.67
C GLU A 8 -2.56 -9.08 -31.17
N SER A 9 -2.46 -9.50 -29.90
CA SER A 9 -3.47 -10.36 -29.28
C SER A 9 -3.72 -10.03 -27.80
N CYS A 10 -4.99 -10.01 -27.42
CA CYS A 10 -5.40 -9.70 -26.05
C CYS A 10 -4.88 -10.74 -25.05
N ILE A 11 -4.92 -12.03 -25.42
CA ILE A 11 -4.49 -13.13 -24.57
C ILE A 11 -2.99 -13.02 -24.25
N LYS A 12 -2.15 -12.77 -25.26
CA LYS A 12 -0.71 -12.57 -25.07
C LYS A 12 -0.44 -11.36 -24.19
N SER A 13 -1.15 -10.25 -24.40
CA SER A 13 -1.02 -9.03 -23.58
C SER A 13 -1.40 -9.28 -22.11
N SER A 14 -2.49 -10.01 -21.86
CA SER A 14 -2.94 -10.38 -20.51
C SER A 14 -1.95 -11.32 -19.81
N LEU A 15 -1.45 -12.36 -20.49
CA LEU A 15 -0.46 -13.29 -19.93
C LEU A 15 0.89 -12.62 -19.64
N LEU A 16 1.37 -11.76 -20.55
CA LEU A 16 2.56 -10.95 -20.29
C LEU A 16 2.34 -9.97 -19.14
N GLY A 17 1.12 -9.44 -18.99
CA GLY A 17 0.73 -8.60 -17.86
C GLY A 17 0.76 -9.37 -16.53
N LEU A 18 0.22 -10.59 -16.51
CA LEU A 18 0.27 -11.49 -15.36
C LEU A 18 1.72 -11.72 -14.90
N ARG A 19 2.60 -12.10 -15.83
CA ARG A 19 4.03 -12.34 -15.55
C ARG A 19 4.71 -11.10 -14.95
N GLN A 20 4.47 -9.93 -15.55
CA GLN A 20 5.05 -8.66 -15.09
C GLN A 20 4.54 -8.27 -13.70
N GLY A 21 3.24 -8.46 -13.44
CA GLY A 21 2.65 -8.21 -12.12
C GLY A 21 3.25 -9.11 -11.04
N ILE A 22 3.42 -10.40 -11.33
CA ILE A 22 4.05 -11.35 -10.40
C ILE A 22 5.51 -10.97 -10.14
N TYR A 23 6.29 -10.70 -11.20
CA TYR A 23 7.70 -10.36 -11.08
C TYR A 23 7.92 -9.09 -10.27
N TYR A 24 7.20 -8.02 -10.61
CA TYR A 24 7.33 -6.73 -9.95
C TYR A 24 6.86 -6.77 -8.49
N GLY A 25 5.67 -7.36 -8.26
CA GLY A 25 5.12 -7.49 -6.91
C GLY A 25 6.01 -8.35 -6.02
N GLY A 26 6.51 -9.47 -6.54
CA GLY A 26 7.45 -10.33 -5.82
C GLY A 26 8.72 -9.60 -5.41
N LYS A 27 9.36 -8.90 -6.34
CA LYS A 27 10.65 -8.21 -6.08
C LYS A 27 10.55 -7.19 -4.96
N ILE A 28 9.56 -6.31 -4.98
CA ILE A 28 9.44 -5.23 -3.99
C ILE A 28 9.00 -5.79 -2.63
N ARG A 29 7.99 -6.66 -2.63
CA ARG A 29 7.42 -7.15 -1.37
C ARG A 29 8.36 -8.09 -0.64
N PHE A 30 9.17 -8.86 -1.35
CA PHE A 30 10.12 -9.79 -0.75
C PHE A 30 11.08 -9.08 0.21
N PHE A 31 11.79 -8.04 -0.24
CA PHE A 31 12.74 -7.31 0.60
C PHE A 31 12.04 -6.61 1.77
N HIS A 32 10.89 -5.98 1.52
CA HIS A 32 10.13 -5.36 2.60
C HIS A 32 9.68 -6.38 3.65
N ALA A 33 9.11 -7.52 3.24
CA ALA A 33 8.66 -8.56 4.16
C ALA A 33 9.84 -9.19 4.91
N LEU A 34 10.98 -9.38 4.24
CA LEU A 34 12.20 -9.89 4.84
C LEU A 34 12.67 -8.98 5.97
N VAL A 35 12.89 -7.69 5.69
CA VAL A 35 13.36 -6.73 6.71
C VAL A 35 12.36 -6.64 7.86
N MET A 36 11.08 -6.44 7.56
CA MET A 36 10.07 -6.27 8.61
C MET A 36 9.89 -7.52 9.48
N THR A 37 9.96 -8.72 8.90
CA THR A 37 9.76 -9.98 9.64
C THR A 37 10.99 -10.35 10.47
N PHE A 38 12.20 -10.11 9.95
CA PHE A 38 13.41 -10.43 10.70
C PHE A 38 13.65 -9.46 11.85
N LEU A 39 13.40 -8.16 11.62
CA LEU A 39 13.67 -7.09 12.59
C LEU A 39 12.59 -6.97 13.68
N PHE A 40 11.30 -6.99 13.30
CA PHE A 40 10.22 -6.63 14.22
C PHE A 40 9.28 -7.77 14.63
N ARG A 41 9.35 -8.94 13.97
CA ARG A 41 8.52 -10.10 14.37
C ARG A 41 9.29 -11.05 15.27
N PRO A 42 8.74 -11.40 16.46
CA PRO A 42 9.26 -12.51 17.26
C PRO A 42 8.92 -13.85 16.61
N GLY A 43 9.76 -14.87 16.80
CA GLY A 43 9.52 -16.23 16.31
C GLY A 43 10.77 -16.95 15.81
N SER A 44 10.62 -18.25 15.53
CA SER A 44 11.71 -19.08 15.01
C SER A 44 12.10 -18.68 13.59
N ILE A 45 13.36 -18.89 13.22
CA ILE A 45 13.89 -18.60 11.87
C ILE A 45 13.02 -19.26 10.78
N LYS A 46 12.58 -20.51 11.01
CA LYS A 46 11.68 -21.24 10.10
C LYS A 46 10.36 -20.50 9.89
N SER A 47 9.70 -20.07 10.97
CA SER A 47 8.43 -19.35 10.90
C SER A 47 8.56 -17.99 10.20
N LYS A 48 9.71 -17.31 10.39
CA LYS A 48 10.03 -16.05 9.72
C LYS A 48 10.15 -16.23 8.20
N PHE A 49 10.94 -17.21 7.74
CA PHE A 49 11.06 -17.50 6.31
C PHE A 49 9.72 -17.85 5.66
N ILE A 50 8.93 -18.73 6.29
CA ILE A 50 7.60 -19.11 5.79
C ILE A 50 6.71 -17.87 5.66
N THR A 51 6.70 -17.01 6.67
CA THR A 51 5.94 -15.74 6.66
C THR A 51 6.36 -14.86 5.48
N VAL A 52 7.67 -14.67 5.25
CA VAL A 52 8.19 -13.84 4.17
C VAL A 52 7.70 -14.35 2.81
N ILE A 53 7.80 -15.66 2.58
CA ILE A 53 7.34 -16.28 1.35
C ILE A 53 5.82 -16.16 1.18
N GLN A 54 5.04 -16.41 2.23
CA GLN A 54 3.57 -16.29 2.18
C GLN A 54 3.12 -14.87 1.86
N LEU A 55 3.68 -13.85 2.53
CA LEU A 55 3.35 -12.45 2.28
C LEU A 55 3.74 -12.00 0.87
N THR A 56 4.89 -12.47 0.39
CA THR A 56 5.39 -12.18 -0.96
C THR A 56 4.50 -12.84 -2.01
N TYR A 57 4.20 -14.12 -1.83
CA TYR A 57 3.34 -14.88 -2.73
C TYR A 57 1.94 -14.27 -2.82
N GLN A 58 1.33 -13.93 -1.68
CA GLN A 58 0.01 -13.31 -1.64
C GLN A 58 0.00 -11.99 -2.43
N HIS A 59 0.98 -11.12 -2.20
CA HIS A 59 1.08 -9.85 -2.90
C HIS A 59 1.30 -10.03 -4.41
N ALA A 60 2.26 -10.86 -4.80
CA ALA A 60 2.59 -11.13 -6.20
C ALA A 60 1.42 -11.77 -6.96
N LYS A 61 0.74 -12.74 -6.33
CA LYS A 61 -0.46 -13.38 -6.89
C LYS A 61 -1.58 -12.37 -7.12
N ASN A 62 -1.89 -11.55 -6.12
CA ASN A 62 -2.97 -10.56 -6.24
C ASN A 62 -2.66 -9.53 -7.34
N LEU A 63 -1.43 -9.01 -7.38
CA LEU A 63 -1.03 -8.05 -8.41
C LEU A 63 -1.06 -8.67 -9.81
N GLY A 64 -0.55 -9.89 -9.96
CA GLY A 64 -0.62 -10.63 -11.22
C GLY A 64 -2.05 -10.84 -11.72
N ILE A 65 -2.92 -11.37 -10.86
CA ILE A 65 -4.33 -11.63 -11.18
C ILE A 65 -5.05 -10.32 -11.52
N PHE A 66 -4.79 -9.24 -10.79
CA PHE A 66 -5.36 -7.93 -11.09
C PHE A 66 -5.01 -7.47 -12.51
N VAL A 67 -3.72 -7.50 -12.89
CA VAL A 67 -3.29 -7.06 -14.23
C VAL A 67 -3.88 -7.95 -15.32
N PHE A 68 -3.94 -9.27 -15.09
CA PHE A 68 -4.55 -10.22 -16.02
C PHE A 68 -6.03 -9.92 -16.25
N LEU A 69 -6.82 -9.81 -15.17
CA LEU A 69 -8.25 -9.56 -15.25
C LEU A 69 -8.53 -8.18 -15.87
N TYR A 70 -7.80 -7.16 -15.45
CA TYR A 70 -7.94 -5.80 -15.97
C TYR A 70 -7.79 -5.78 -17.50
N LYS A 71 -6.69 -6.34 -18.02
CA LYS A 71 -6.43 -6.37 -19.46
C LYS A 71 -7.46 -7.18 -20.23
N SER A 72 -7.89 -8.31 -19.67
CA SER A 72 -8.90 -9.17 -20.28
C SER A 72 -10.25 -8.46 -20.37
N ILE A 73 -10.71 -7.81 -19.30
CA ILE A 73 -11.98 -7.07 -19.29
C ILE A 73 -11.92 -5.85 -20.23
N VAL A 74 -10.82 -5.09 -20.23
CA VAL A 74 -10.65 -3.96 -21.16
C VAL A 74 -10.72 -4.44 -22.62
N CYS A 75 -10.05 -5.54 -22.95
CA CYS A 75 -10.12 -6.09 -24.31
C CYS A 75 -11.55 -6.51 -24.67
N ILE A 76 -12.26 -7.20 -23.77
CA ILE A 76 -13.66 -7.63 -24.01
C ILE A 76 -14.54 -6.40 -24.26
N LEU A 77 -14.47 -5.38 -23.40
CA LEU A 77 -15.27 -4.15 -23.53
C LEU A 77 -14.93 -3.37 -24.82
N ASN A 78 -13.65 -3.27 -25.16
CA ASN A 78 -13.21 -2.61 -26.39
C ASN A 78 -13.69 -3.36 -27.63
N ASN A 79 -13.72 -4.70 -27.60
CA ASN A 79 -14.19 -5.50 -28.72
C ASN A 79 -15.71 -5.44 -28.89
N ILE A 80 -16.48 -5.37 -27.78
CA ILE A 80 -17.93 -5.22 -27.81
C ILE A 80 -18.33 -3.85 -28.38
N ARG A 81 -17.71 -2.77 -27.89
CA ARG A 81 -18.07 -1.40 -28.32
C ARG A 81 -17.30 -0.90 -29.53
N LYS A 82 -16.38 -1.72 -30.08
CA LYS A 82 -15.49 -1.41 -31.21
C LYS A 82 -14.74 -0.06 -31.09
N LYS A 83 -14.58 0.44 -29.86
CA LYS A 83 -13.99 1.74 -29.55
C LYS A 83 -13.24 1.67 -28.22
N GLN A 84 -12.01 2.18 -28.21
CA GLN A 84 -11.31 2.40 -26.95
C GLN A 84 -11.87 3.63 -26.25
N THR A 85 -12.33 3.46 -25.01
CA THR A 85 -12.79 4.58 -24.19
C THR A 85 -12.12 4.57 -22.83
N LYS A 86 -11.82 5.76 -22.29
CA LYS A 86 -11.26 5.93 -20.95
C LYS A 86 -12.19 5.34 -19.87
N LEU A 87 -13.50 5.34 -20.14
CA LEU A 87 -14.50 4.76 -19.25
C LEU A 87 -14.36 3.25 -19.11
N HIS A 88 -13.96 2.52 -20.16
CA HIS A 88 -13.70 1.07 -20.06
C HIS A 88 -12.55 0.78 -19.10
N ASN A 89 -11.51 1.61 -19.10
CA ASN A 89 -10.39 1.46 -18.16
C ASN A 89 -10.83 1.73 -16.72
N LEU A 90 -11.67 2.74 -16.50
CA LEU A 90 -12.21 3.06 -15.18
C LEU A 90 -13.09 1.90 -14.64
N ILE A 91 -14.05 1.45 -15.45
CA ILE A 91 -14.96 0.36 -15.07
C ILE A 91 -14.19 -0.94 -14.84
N SER A 92 -13.27 -1.30 -15.74
CA SER A 92 -12.44 -2.51 -15.59
C SER A 92 -11.58 -2.45 -14.33
N GLY A 93 -10.98 -1.28 -14.06
CA GLY A 93 -10.20 -1.04 -12.85
C GLY A 93 -11.02 -1.19 -11.58
N ALA A 94 -12.23 -0.60 -11.54
CA ALA A 94 -13.13 -0.68 -10.39
C ALA A 94 -13.58 -2.13 -10.11
N ILE A 95 -14.02 -2.86 -11.14
CA ILE A 95 -14.44 -4.26 -11.02
C ILE A 95 -13.28 -5.13 -10.54
N CYS A 96 -12.11 -5.03 -11.17
CA CYS A 96 -10.94 -5.83 -10.77
C CYS A 96 -10.45 -5.47 -9.37
N GLY A 97 -10.48 -4.18 -9.00
CA GLY A 97 -10.08 -3.73 -7.68
C GLY A 97 -10.94 -4.36 -6.59
N TYR A 98 -12.26 -4.37 -6.78
CA TYR A 98 -13.19 -5.00 -5.85
C TYR A 98 -13.00 -6.53 -5.78
N LEU A 99 -12.87 -7.19 -6.93
CA LEU A 99 -12.74 -8.66 -6.98
C LEU A 99 -11.44 -9.17 -6.38
N VAL A 100 -10.31 -8.48 -6.60
CA VAL A 100 -8.98 -8.94 -6.18
C VAL A 100 -8.60 -8.44 -4.79
N PHE A 101 -8.81 -7.14 -4.51
CA PHE A 101 -8.39 -6.52 -3.26
C PHE A 101 -9.52 -6.39 -2.25
N GLY A 102 -10.78 -6.29 -2.68
CA GLY A 102 -11.94 -6.07 -1.81
C GLY A 102 -12.45 -7.32 -1.10
N ARG A 103 -12.40 -8.49 -1.74
CA ARG A 103 -12.96 -9.74 -1.16
C ARG A 103 -12.23 -10.25 0.07
N ASN A 104 -10.91 -10.13 0.10
CA ASN A 104 -10.08 -10.60 1.21
C ASN A 104 -9.37 -9.41 1.88
N LYS A 105 -9.80 -9.04 3.09
CA LYS A 105 -9.17 -8.00 3.92
C LYS A 105 -7.87 -8.49 4.57
N SER A 106 -6.89 -8.90 3.77
CA SER A 106 -5.56 -9.20 4.30
C SER A 106 -4.78 -7.92 4.60
N ALA A 107 -3.86 -7.96 5.55
CA ALA A 107 -2.98 -6.84 5.85
C ALA A 107 -2.20 -6.35 4.61
N VAL A 108 -1.84 -7.29 3.72
CA VAL A 108 -1.21 -6.98 2.42
C VAL A 108 -2.15 -6.18 1.52
N ASN A 109 -3.41 -6.61 1.39
CA ASN A 109 -4.39 -5.92 0.54
C ASN A 109 -4.72 -4.54 1.07
N GLN A 110 -4.88 -4.40 2.39
CA GLN A 110 -5.09 -3.10 3.04
C GLN A 110 -3.91 -2.16 2.77
N GLN A 111 -2.67 -2.62 2.94
CA GLN A 111 -1.46 -1.82 2.64
C GLN A 111 -1.44 -1.32 1.20
N ILE A 112 -1.76 -2.18 0.22
CA ILE A 112 -1.82 -1.78 -1.19
C ILE A 112 -2.89 -0.70 -1.40
N VAL A 113 -4.11 -0.93 -0.91
CA VAL A 113 -5.24 -0.03 -1.16
C VAL A 113 -5.01 1.34 -0.53
N LEU A 114 -4.54 1.39 0.72
CA LEU A 114 -4.22 2.65 1.41
C LEU A 114 -3.10 3.42 0.68
N TYR A 115 -2.06 2.71 0.24
CA TYR A 115 -0.96 3.32 -0.50
C TYR A 115 -1.37 3.85 -1.87
N VAL A 116 -2.17 3.09 -2.62
CA VAL A 116 -2.67 3.53 -3.93
C VAL A 116 -3.65 4.69 -3.78
N MET A 117 -4.51 4.66 -2.75
CA MET A 117 -5.45 5.74 -2.45
C MET A 117 -4.72 7.07 -2.26
N SER A 118 -3.67 7.11 -1.42
CA SER A 118 -2.94 8.34 -1.17
C SER A 118 -2.31 8.90 -2.45
N ARG A 119 -1.77 8.05 -3.32
CA ARG A 119 -1.22 8.44 -4.62
C ARG A 119 -2.27 8.91 -5.63
N VAL A 120 -3.45 8.29 -5.62
CA VAL A 120 -4.56 8.69 -6.49
C VAL A 120 -5.08 10.08 -6.10
N ILE A 121 -5.17 10.41 -4.81
CA ILE A 121 -5.59 11.73 -4.35
C ILE A 121 -4.63 12.82 -4.86
N ILE A 122 -3.31 12.65 -4.68
CA ILE A 122 -2.31 13.58 -5.21
C ILE A 122 -2.42 13.66 -6.74
N GLY A 123 -2.51 12.52 -7.41
CA GLY A 123 -2.63 12.47 -8.88
C GLY A 123 -3.88 13.15 -9.42
N LEU A 124 -5.01 13.06 -8.70
CA LEU A 124 -6.24 13.77 -9.03
C LEU A 124 -6.06 15.28 -8.84
N ALA A 125 -5.48 15.71 -7.73
CA ALA A 125 -5.21 17.12 -7.49
C ALA A 125 -4.29 17.71 -8.57
N SER A 126 -3.19 17.02 -8.93
CA SER A 126 -2.34 17.44 -10.05
C SER A 126 -3.06 17.47 -11.40
N ASN A 127 -4.02 16.56 -11.64
CA ASN A 127 -4.82 16.54 -12.88
C ASN A 127 -5.75 17.75 -12.95
N ILE A 128 -6.42 18.10 -11.84
CA ILE A 128 -7.29 19.28 -11.74
C ILE A 128 -6.48 20.56 -11.94
N GLN A 129 -5.30 20.65 -11.33
CA GLN A 129 -4.39 21.78 -11.50
C GLN A 129 -3.95 21.96 -12.97
N ARG A 130 -3.60 20.86 -13.65
CA ARG A 130 -3.27 20.88 -15.10
C ARG A 130 -4.43 21.31 -15.99
N ARG A 131 -5.67 21.10 -15.56
CA ARG A 131 -6.88 21.56 -16.26
C ARG A 131 -7.22 23.03 -15.99
N LYS A 132 -6.35 23.76 -15.28
CA LYS A 132 -6.54 25.17 -14.88
C LYS A 132 -7.80 25.42 -14.05
N LEU A 133 -8.30 24.38 -13.36
CA LEU A 133 -9.45 24.49 -12.47
C LEU A 133 -9.06 24.92 -11.04
N LEU A 134 -7.77 24.86 -10.71
CA LEU A 134 -7.21 25.30 -9.43
C LEU A 134 -6.02 26.23 -9.67
N PRO A 135 -5.78 27.20 -8.77
CA PRO A 135 -4.61 28.07 -8.83
C PRO A 135 -3.32 27.24 -8.81
N GLN A 136 -2.36 27.60 -9.67
CA GLN A 136 -1.09 26.88 -9.77
C GLN A 136 -0.20 27.04 -8.52
N SER A 137 -0.50 28.03 -7.66
CA SER A 137 0.20 28.28 -6.40
C SER A 137 -0.11 27.27 -5.30
N TRP A 138 -1.15 26.44 -5.45
CA TRP A 138 -1.55 25.48 -4.43
C TRP A 138 -0.84 24.15 -4.68
N ASP A 139 0.01 23.73 -3.74
CA ASP A 139 0.58 22.38 -3.74
C ASP A 139 -0.35 21.42 -2.99
N ALA A 140 -0.72 20.32 -3.65
CA ALA A 140 -1.65 19.34 -3.11
C ALA A 140 -1.04 18.52 -1.97
N PHE A 141 0.28 18.32 -1.98
CA PHE A 141 0.94 17.45 -1.02
C PHE A 141 0.94 18.03 0.42
N PRO A 142 1.32 19.31 0.66
CA PRO A 142 1.25 19.91 1.99
C PRO A 142 -0.16 19.92 2.57
N LEU A 143 -1.17 20.21 1.74
CA LEU A 143 -2.58 20.20 2.17
C LEU A 143 -3.01 18.79 2.57
N GLN A 144 -2.68 17.78 1.78
CA GLN A 144 -2.96 16.38 2.12
C GLN A 144 -2.25 15.97 3.42
N ALA A 145 -1.00 16.36 3.61
CA ALA A 145 -0.26 16.06 4.82
C ALA A 145 -0.91 16.68 6.06
N ALA A 146 -1.30 17.97 5.98
CA ALA A 146 -1.97 18.67 7.08
C ALA A 146 -3.31 18.03 7.44
N ILE A 147 -4.15 17.71 6.44
CA ILE A 147 -5.46 17.08 6.66
C ILE A 147 -5.30 15.67 7.24
N VAL A 148 -4.44 14.83 6.64
CA VAL A 148 -4.25 13.45 7.10
C VAL A 148 -3.71 13.43 8.53
N TRP A 149 -2.72 14.24 8.86
CA TRP A 149 -2.19 14.28 10.23
C TRP A 149 -3.18 14.86 11.23
N GLY A 150 -3.89 15.93 10.89
CA GLY A 150 -4.93 16.49 11.77
C GLY A 150 -6.02 15.46 12.10
N LEU A 151 -6.49 14.72 11.09
CA LEU A 151 -7.48 13.66 11.28
C LEU A 151 -6.94 12.47 12.08
N VAL A 152 -5.69 12.06 11.84
CA VAL A 152 -5.05 10.98 12.60
C VAL A 152 -4.93 11.33 14.09
N MET A 153 -4.50 12.56 14.41
CA MET A 153 -4.40 13.02 15.80
C MET A 153 -5.79 13.13 16.44
N LEU A 154 -6.78 13.68 15.74
CA LEU A 154 -8.16 13.79 16.24
C LEU A 154 -8.75 12.41 16.55
N LEU A 155 -8.66 11.46 15.61
CA LEU A 155 -9.18 10.10 15.80
C LEU A 155 -8.41 9.33 16.88
N PHE A 156 -7.11 9.56 17.02
CA PHE A 156 -6.30 8.89 18.04
C PHE A 156 -6.64 9.34 19.47
N GLU A 157 -7.03 10.60 19.68
CA GLU A 157 -7.45 11.06 21.00
C GLU A 157 -8.93 10.75 21.30
N ASP A 158 -9.81 10.74 20.29
CA ASP A 158 -11.24 10.44 20.44
C ASP A 158 -11.55 8.94 20.53
N ASP A 159 -11.22 8.16 19.49
CA ASP A 159 -11.39 6.69 19.46
C ASP A 159 -10.30 5.99 18.66
N LYS A 160 -9.29 5.51 19.38
CA LYS A 160 -8.15 4.74 18.85
C LYS A 160 -8.55 3.46 18.12
N GLY A 161 -9.72 2.89 18.42
CA GLY A 161 -10.24 1.66 17.82
C GLY A 161 -10.64 1.82 16.36
N CYS A 162 -10.92 3.05 15.92
CA CYS A 162 -11.23 3.35 14.53
C CYS A 162 -10.01 3.31 13.61
N LEU A 163 -8.80 3.46 14.16
CA LEU A 163 -7.55 3.47 13.40
C LEU A 163 -7.02 2.04 13.15
N GLN A 164 -6.21 1.89 12.10
CA GLN A 164 -5.55 0.62 11.83
C GLN A 164 -4.61 0.27 13.00
N ASN A 165 -4.68 -0.96 13.51
CA ASN A 165 -3.89 -1.43 14.65
C ASN A 165 -2.40 -1.06 14.60
N SER A 166 -1.76 -1.15 13.43
CA SER A 166 -0.34 -0.78 13.28
C SER A 166 -0.06 0.70 13.53
N LEU A 167 -0.98 1.58 13.11
CA LEU A 167 -0.87 3.02 13.37
C LEU A 167 -1.13 3.31 14.85
N THR A 168 -2.16 2.70 15.44
CA THR A 168 -2.47 2.85 16.87
C THR A 168 -1.32 2.41 17.77
N SER A 169 -0.70 1.27 17.49
CA SER A 169 0.49 0.80 18.23
C SER A 169 1.65 1.78 18.11
N SER A 170 1.91 2.29 16.90
CA SER A 170 2.99 3.26 16.67
C SER A 170 2.72 4.58 17.41
N MET A 171 1.49 5.10 17.33
CA MET A 171 1.13 6.35 18.02
C MET A 171 1.11 6.21 19.53
N THR A 172 0.71 5.04 20.06
CA THR A 172 0.75 4.79 21.52
C THR A 172 2.19 4.82 22.01
N PHE A 173 3.09 4.12 21.31
CA PHE A 173 4.52 4.15 21.62
C PHE A 173 5.12 5.56 21.53
N LEU A 174 4.77 6.31 20.47
CA LEU A 174 5.34 7.64 20.22
C LEU A 174 4.82 8.74 21.13
N TYR A 175 3.54 8.69 21.53
CA TYR A 175 2.88 9.81 22.22
C TYR A 175 2.40 9.49 23.63
N LYS A 176 2.04 8.24 23.95
CA LYS A 176 1.52 7.88 25.29
C LYS A 176 2.58 7.23 26.15
N ASP A 177 3.46 6.43 25.57
CA ASP A 177 4.58 5.84 26.32
C ASP A 177 5.68 6.88 26.58
N SER A 178 5.78 7.92 25.74
CA SER A 178 6.66 9.07 25.94
C SER A 178 6.24 10.00 27.09
N ASP A 179 4.98 9.96 27.51
CA ASP A 179 4.46 10.80 28.60
C ASP A 179 4.84 10.27 29.99
N ARG A 180 5.50 9.11 30.07
CA ARG A 180 5.98 8.52 31.33
C ARG A 180 7.23 9.27 31.81
N SER A 181 7.31 9.51 33.12
CA SER A 181 8.46 10.20 33.72
C SER A 181 9.73 9.35 33.57
N TYR A 182 10.79 9.93 33.00
CA TYR A 182 12.07 9.26 32.82
C TYR A 182 12.69 8.93 34.17
N SER A 183 13.13 7.69 34.33
CA SER A 183 13.80 7.25 35.56
C SER A 183 15.33 7.21 35.42
N SER A 184 15.84 7.12 34.18
CA SER A 184 17.27 7.05 33.88
C SER A 184 17.62 7.68 32.53
N TRP A 185 18.82 8.27 32.40
CA TRP A 185 19.32 8.88 31.15
C TRP A 185 19.49 7.87 30.01
N ALA A 186 19.56 6.57 30.32
CA ALA A 186 19.63 5.52 29.31
C ALA A 186 18.35 5.39 28.47
N GLU A 187 17.21 5.89 28.96
CA GLU A 187 15.92 5.90 28.24
C GLU A 187 15.89 6.95 27.11
N LEU A 188 16.85 7.89 27.07
CA LEU A 188 17.02 8.86 25.98
C LEU A 188 17.78 8.29 24.77
N ILE A 189 18.32 7.09 24.88
CA ILE A 189 19.09 6.45 23.82
C ILE A 189 18.09 5.83 22.81
N PRO A 190 18.22 6.09 21.49
CA PRO A 190 17.24 5.64 20.48
C PRO A 190 17.34 4.15 20.13
N PHE A 191 17.97 3.34 20.97
CA PHE A 191 18.13 1.90 20.82
C PHE A 191 17.93 1.22 22.17
N GLU A 192 17.25 0.07 22.17
CA GLU A 192 17.18 -0.80 23.36
C GLU A 192 18.60 -1.24 23.72
N MET A 193 19.06 -0.76 24.87
CA MET A 193 20.38 -1.11 25.34
C MET A 193 20.39 -2.56 25.84
N PRO A 194 21.33 -3.40 25.39
CA PRO A 194 21.35 -4.80 25.76
C PRO A 194 21.57 -4.97 27.27
N ASP A 195 20.88 -5.94 27.87
CA ASP A 195 20.80 -6.14 29.33
C ASP A 195 22.16 -6.22 30.04
N PHE A 196 23.22 -6.64 29.35
CA PHE A 196 24.57 -6.72 29.93
C PHE A 196 25.20 -5.35 30.24
N LEU A 197 24.71 -4.27 29.63
CA LEU A 197 25.14 -2.90 29.89
C LEU A 197 24.28 -2.20 30.96
N SER A 198 23.24 -2.87 31.49
CA SER A 198 22.30 -2.32 32.49
C SER A 198 22.94 -1.81 33.79
N PHE A 199 24.17 -2.25 34.09
CA PHE A 199 24.97 -1.76 35.21
C PHE A 199 25.41 -0.30 35.06
N LEU A 200 25.54 0.22 33.84
CA LEU A 200 26.06 1.57 33.59
C LEU A 200 25.06 2.70 33.91
N TRP A 201 23.79 2.38 34.20
CA TRP A 201 22.72 3.38 34.35
C TRP A 201 21.63 3.01 35.37
N LYS A 202 21.97 2.15 36.34
CA LYS A 202 21.18 2.00 37.58
C LYS A 202 21.31 3.21 38.48
#